data_AF-A0A9R1WHS9-F1
#
_entry.id   AF-A0A9R1WHS9-F1
#
_cell.length_a   1.000
_cell.length_b   1.000
_cell.length_c   1.000
_cell.angle_alpha   90.00
_cell.angle_beta   90.00
_cell.angle_gamma   90.00
#
_symmetry.space_group_name_H-M   'P 1'
#
loop_
_entity.id
_entity.type
_entity.pdbx_description
1 polymer ?
#
loop_
_entity_poly.entity_id
_entity_poly.type
_entity_poly.pdbx_seq_one_letter_code
_entity_poly.pdbx_strand_id
1 'polypeptide(L)'
;MHPTLLPDLVLALIDVFSITQPKSNPAVVFTIQDSRGIEDDFKVIKDLFFANGDGLSMDVINKFSIVVRDVILLFGMETEAVVERFRWLTLEAYRSSPKSRLPLPATTGQWSLNDLNTLLRVLCYRNDDSVSKFFKKADNFPKKI
;
A
#
# COMPACT_ATOMS: atom_id res chain seq x y z
N MET A 1 -4.46 22.39 -14.38
CA MET A 1 -4.01 21.10 -13.82
C MET A 1 -5.25 20.26 -13.48
N HIS A 2 -5.34 19.00 -13.89
CA HIS A 2 -6.54 18.19 -13.60
C HIS A 2 -6.40 17.52 -12.22
N PRO A 3 -7.38 17.65 -11.30
CA PRO A 3 -7.20 17.27 -9.90
C PRO A 3 -7.13 15.75 -9.68
N THR A 4 -7.67 14.94 -10.58
CA THR A 4 -7.58 13.48 -10.50
C THR A 4 -6.17 12.95 -10.77
N LEU A 5 -5.30 13.73 -11.41
CA LEU A 5 -3.93 13.31 -11.73
C LEU A 5 -3.06 13.20 -10.48
N LEU A 6 -3.43 13.89 -9.39
CA LEU A 6 -2.67 13.87 -8.14
C LEU A 6 -2.58 12.46 -7.55
N PRO A 7 -3.70 11.77 -7.23
CA PRO A 7 -3.63 10.41 -6.71
C PRO A 7 -3.01 9.44 -7.71
N ASP A 8 -3.30 9.55 -9.01
CA ASP A 8 -2.74 8.66 -10.04
C ASP A 8 -1.21 8.77 -10.09
N LEU A 9 -0.67 9.99 -10.07
CA LEU A 9 0.77 10.24 -10.07
C LEU A 9 1.44 9.67 -8.82
N VAL A 10 0.92 9.98 -7.64
CA VAL A 10 1.57 9.56 -6.38
C VAL A 10 1.50 8.05 -6.22
N LEU A 11 0.36 7.43 -6.52
CA LEU A 11 0.22 5.97 -6.42
C LEU A 11 1.07 5.25 -7.45
N ALA A 12 1.20 5.77 -8.68
CA ALA A 12 2.13 5.24 -9.66
C ALA A 12 3.59 5.36 -9.20
N LEU A 13 3.96 6.47 -8.55
CA LEU A 13 5.30 6.62 -7.97
C LEU A 13 5.54 5.62 -6.83
N ILE A 14 4.54 5.34 -5.99
CA ILE A 14 4.63 4.32 -4.93
C ILE A 14 4.79 2.92 -5.55
N ASP A 15 4.01 2.58 -6.57
CA ASP A 15 4.14 1.32 -7.30
C ASP A 15 5.55 1.19 -7.92
N VAL A 16 6.04 2.25 -8.59
CA VAL A 16 7.39 2.28 -9.18
C VAL A 16 8.47 2.18 -8.12
N PHE A 17 8.39 2.95 -7.03
CA PHE A 17 9.35 2.88 -5.93
C PHE A 17 9.42 1.49 -5.33
N SER A 18 8.27 0.82 -5.19
CA SER A 18 8.19 -0.53 -4.65
C SER A 18 8.71 -1.61 -5.63
N ILE A 19 8.62 -1.39 -6.95
CA ILE A 19 9.10 -2.31 -8.00
C ILE A 19 10.59 -2.10 -8.32
N THR A 20 11.03 -0.85 -8.33
CA THR A 20 12.40 -0.42 -8.71
C THR A 20 13.40 -0.54 -7.56
N GLN A 21 13.03 -1.22 -6.48
CA GLN A 21 13.93 -1.80 -5.52
C GLN A 21 14.27 -3.21 -6.05
N PRO A 22 15.23 -3.34 -6.99
CA PRO A 22 15.54 -4.63 -7.57
C PRO A 22 15.90 -5.60 -6.46
N LYS A 23 15.40 -6.82 -6.59
CA LYS A 23 15.85 -8.03 -5.88
C LYS A 23 17.33 -8.36 -6.17
N SER A 24 18.18 -7.38 -6.43
CA SER A 24 19.62 -7.54 -6.64
C SER A 24 20.40 -7.53 -5.34
N ASN A 25 19.79 -7.10 -4.23
CA ASN A 25 20.40 -7.19 -2.91
C ASN A 25 19.33 -7.49 -1.84
N PRO A 26 19.45 -8.57 -1.04
CA PRO A 26 18.51 -8.88 0.05
C PRO A 26 18.42 -7.79 1.15
N ALA A 27 19.22 -6.72 1.06
CA ALA A 27 19.28 -5.62 2.02
C ALA A 27 18.37 -4.41 1.72
N VAL A 28 17.71 -4.34 0.55
CA VAL A 28 16.88 -3.17 0.21
C VAL A 28 15.42 -3.58 0.27
N VAL A 29 14.85 -3.37 1.45
CA VAL A 29 13.50 -3.74 1.84
C VAL A 29 12.81 -2.47 2.26
N PHE A 30 11.56 -2.26 1.82
CA PHE A 30 10.80 -1.10 2.26
C PHE A 30 10.57 -1.20 3.77
N THR A 31 11.14 -0.26 4.51
CA THR A 31 11.00 -0.18 5.96
C THR A 31 9.88 0.79 6.34
N ILE A 32 9.38 0.68 7.57
CA ILE A 32 8.46 1.68 8.13
C ILE A 32 9.11 3.09 8.13
N GLN A 33 10.44 3.20 8.21
CA GLN A 33 11.12 4.49 8.16
C GLN A 33 11.00 5.17 6.79
N ASP A 34 10.98 4.39 5.71
CA ASP A 34 10.84 4.90 4.35
C ASP A 34 9.46 5.54 4.11
N SER A 35 8.45 5.21 4.93
CA SER A 35 7.13 5.85 4.85
C SER A 35 7.19 7.35 5.13
N ARG A 36 8.16 7.81 5.94
CA ARG A 36 8.37 9.25 6.20
C ARG A 36 8.86 9.98 4.95
N GLY A 37 9.78 9.35 4.20
CA GLY A 37 10.26 9.88 2.94
C GLY A 37 9.12 10.05 1.93
N ILE A 38 8.27 9.02 1.80
CA ILE A 38 7.08 9.09 0.93
C ILE A 38 6.12 10.22 1.39
N GLU A 39 5.94 10.40 2.70
CA GLU A 39 5.08 11.47 3.22
C GLU A 39 5.64 12.87 2.88
N ASP A 40 6.95 13.06 2.98
CA ASP A 40 7.60 14.32 2.64
C ASP A 40 7.57 14.60 1.13
N ASP A 41 7.85 13.59 0.30
CA ASP A 41 7.68 13.69 -1.15
C ASP A 41 6.24 14.03 -1.52
N PHE A 42 5.27 13.44 -0.83
CA PHE A 42 3.86 13.74 -1.05
C PHE A 42 3.51 15.19 -0.69
N LYS A 43 4.13 15.79 0.34
CA LYS A 43 3.97 17.22 0.65
C LYS A 43 4.47 18.09 -0.52
N VAL A 44 5.65 17.79 -1.04
CA VAL A 44 6.22 18.50 -2.20
C VAL A 44 5.32 18.40 -3.42
N ILE A 45 4.75 17.21 -3.69
CA ILE A 45 3.81 17.03 -4.80
C ILE A 45 2.54 17.85 -4.58
N LYS A 46 1.97 17.90 -3.37
CA LYS A 46 0.81 18.77 -3.10
C LYS A 46 1.14 20.24 -3.34
N ASP A 47 2.32 20.70 -2.92
CA ASP A 47 2.77 22.08 -3.11
C ASP A 47 2.95 22.41 -4.60
N LEU A 48 3.43 21.45 -5.41
CA LEU A 48 3.48 21.58 -6.86
C LEU A 48 2.08 21.76 -7.48
N PHE A 49 1.07 21.02 -7.00
CA PHE A 49 -0.31 21.16 -7.48
C PHE A 49 -0.98 22.44 -6.98
N PHE A 50 -0.56 22.95 -5.81
CA PHE A 50 -1.01 24.24 -5.28
C PHE A 50 -0.39 25.42 -6.04
N ALA A 51 0.85 25.27 -6.50
CA ALA A 51 1.60 26.25 -7.29
C ALA A 51 1.56 27.67 -6.70
N ASN A 52 1.87 27.80 -5.40
CA ASN A 52 1.83 29.08 -4.65
C ASN A 52 0.49 29.85 -4.74
N GLY A 53 -0.62 29.16 -5.03
CA GLY A 53 -1.95 29.77 -5.17
C GLY A 53 -2.42 29.95 -6.61
N ASP A 54 -1.53 29.75 -7.59
CA ASP A 54 -1.87 29.80 -9.02
C ASP A 54 -2.43 28.46 -9.55
N GLY A 55 -2.42 27.42 -8.72
CA GLY A 55 -2.84 26.06 -9.04
C GLY A 55 -4.22 25.68 -8.50
N LEU A 56 -4.35 24.44 -8.01
CA LEU A 56 -5.58 23.95 -7.38
C LEU A 56 -5.70 24.47 -5.94
N SER A 57 -6.93 24.66 -5.47
CA SER A 57 -7.15 24.98 -4.05
C SER A 57 -6.73 23.82 -3.15
N MET A 58 -6.28 24.15 -1.94
CA MET A 58 -5.87 23.14 -0.96
C MET A 58 -7.03 22.19 -0.60
N ASP A 59 -8.28 22.65 -0.62
CA ASP A 59 -9.46 21.79 -0.40
C ASP A 59 -9.61 20.72 -1.48
N VAL A 60 -9.43 21.09 -2.75
CA VAL A 60 -9.48 20.14 -3.88
C VAL A 60 -8.32 19.15 -3.76
N ILE A 61 -7.10 19.64 -3.51
CA ILE A 61 -5.92 18.80 -3.33
C ILE A 61 -6.15 17.79 -2.18
N ASN A 62 -6.61 18.27 -1.02
CA ASN A 62 -6.91 17.44 0.14
C ASN A 62 -7.97 16.37 -0.17
N LYS A 63 -9.01 16.72 -0.93
CA LYS A 63 -10.07 15.78 -1.33
C LYS A 63 -9.54 14.64 -2.20
N PHE A 64 -8.70 14.92 -3.18
CA PHE A 64 -8.12 13.89 -4.06
C PHE A 64 -6.92 13.16 -3.42
N SER A 65 -6.42 13.68 -2.30
CA SER A 65 -5.31 13.10 -1.53
C SER A 65 -5.70 11.97 -0.59
N ILE A 66 -7.00 11.71 -0.37
CA ILE A 66 -7.47 10.79 0.69
C ILE A 66 -6.84 9.40 0.53
N VAL A 67 -6.98 8.79 -0.66
CA VAL A 67 -6.45 7.44 -0.94
C VAL A 67 -4.92 7.39 -0.78
N VAL A 68 -4.22 8.46 -1.15
CA VAL A 68 -2.76 8.53 -1.02
C VAL A 68 -2.35 8.55 0.46
N ARG A 69 -2.99 9.39 1.28
CA ARG A 69 -2.72 9.46 2.72
C ARG A 69 -2.98 8.14 3.41
N ASP A 70 -4.07 7.51 3.03
CA ASP A 70 -4.46 6.18 3.47
C ASP A 70 -3.39 5.14 3.15
N VAL A 71 -2.89 5.12 1.91
CA VAL A 71 -1.81 4.21 1.52
C VAL A 71 -0.51 4.51 2.27
N ILE A 72 -0.10 5.77 2.37
CA ILE A 72 1.09 6.18 3.13
C ILE A 72 0.97 5.74 4.59
N LEU A 73 -0.22 5.89 5.19
CA LEU A 73 -0.51 5.41 6.54
C LEU A 73 -0.25 3.91 6.64
N LEU A 74 -0.78 3.10 5.70
CA LEU A 74 -0.50 1.66 5.68
C LEU A 74 0.99 1.35 5.63
N PHE A 75 1.75 2.08 4.81
CA PHE A 75 3.20 1.91 4.72
C PHE A 75 3.92 2.27 6.03
N GLY A 76 3.36 3.19 6.83
CA GLY A 76 3.86 3.57 8.16
C GLY A 76 3.36 2.72 9.35
N MET A 77 2.40 1.80 9.16
CA MET A 77 1.89 0.97 10.26
C MET A 77 2.87 -0.14 10.66
N GLU A 78 2.80 -0.63 11.90
CA GLU A 78 3.53 -1.85 12.28
C GLU A 78 3.11 -3.07 11.47
N THR A 79 4.04 -3.96 11.14
CA THR A 79 3.74 -5.13 10.28
C THR A 79 2.67 -6.04 10.88
N GLU A 80 2.70 -6.26 12.20
CA GLU A 80 1.67 -7.05 12.88
C GLU A 80 0.27 -6.42 12.74
N ALA A 81 0.17 -5.08 12.80
CA ALA A 81 -1.12 -4.40 12.63
C ALA A 81 -1.67 -4.54 11.21
N VAL A 82 -0.80 -4.50 10.20
CA VAL A 82 -1.19 -4.75 8.79
C VAL A 82 -1.62 -6.22 8.61
N VAL A 83 -0.91 -7.17 9.24
CA VAL A 83 -1.25 -8.59 9.25
C VAL A 83 -2.60 -8.86 9.91
N GLU A 84 -2.87 -8.27 11.07
CA GLU A 84 -4.13 -8.42 11.80
C GLU A 84 -5.31 -7.89 10.98
N ARG A 85 -5.15 -6.70 10.40
CA ARG A 85 -6.17 -6.12 9.50
C ARG A 85 -6.42 -7.03 8.30
N PHE A 86 -5.36 -7.54 7.67
CA PHE A 86 -5.47 -8.45 6.54
C PHE A 86 -6.20 -9.75 6.93
N ARG A 87 -5.91 -10.32 8.11
CA ARG A 87 -6.63 -11.50 8.63
C ARG A 87 -8.11 -11.22 8.85
N TRP A 88 -8.45 -10.09 9.45
CA TRP A 88 -9.85 -9.71 9.71
C TRP A 88 -10.65 -9.58 8.41
N LEU A 89 -10.11 -8.86 7.42
CA LEU A 89 -10.76 -8.69 6.12
C LEU A 89 -10.86 -10.01 5.34
N THR A 90 -9.87 -10.88 5.48
CA THR A 90 -9.88 -12.22 4.88
C THR A 90 -10.98 -13.08 5.50
N LEU A 91 -11.12 -13.06 6.83
CA LEU A 91 -12.20 -13.78 7.52
C LEU A 91 -13.57 -13.27 7.10
N GLU A 92 -13.73 -11.96 6.92
CA GLU A 92 -14.98 -11.37 6.45
C GLU A 92 -15.30 -11.77 5.00
N ALA A 93 -14.32 -11.66 4.10
CA ALA A 93 -14.48 -11.96 2.68
C ALA A 93 -14.72 -13.45 2.39
N TYR A 94 -14.16 -14.34 3.21
CA TYR A 94 -14.21 -15.78 3.02
C TYR A 94 -14.97 -16.53 4.12
N ARG A 95 -15.81 -15.83 4.89
CA ARG A 95 -16.60 -16.37 6.02
C ARG A 95 -17.38 -17.66 5.66
N SER A 96 -17.75 -17.82 4.39
CA SER A 96 -18.54 -18.94 3.87
C SER A 96 -17.76 -19.91 2.98
N SER A 97 -16.43 -19.79 2.88
CA SER A 97 -15.61 -20.61 1.97
C SER A 97 -15.18 -21.92 2.66
N PRO A 98 -15.61 -23.10 2.18
CA PRO A 98 -15.18 -24.40 2.73
C PRO A 98 -13.77 -24.82 2.27
N LYS A 99 -13.01 -23.92 1.61
CA LYS A 99 -11.71 -24.23 1.03
C LYS A 99 -10.61 -24.09 2.07
N SER A 100 -9.78 -25.13 2.21
CA SER A 100 -8.58 -25.13 3.04
C SER A 100 -7.51 -24.11 2.59
N ARG A 101 -7.66 -23.53 1.39
CA ARG A 101 -6.77 -22.48 0.87
C ARG A 101 -7.56 -21.24 0.49
N LEU A 102 -7.06 -20.09 0.93
CA LEU A 102 -7.58 -18.77 0.64
C LEU A 102 -7.14 -18.39 -0.78
N PRO A 103 -8.06 -18.01 -1.68
CA PRO A 103 -7.67 -17.53 -3.00
C PRO A 103 -6.89 -16.22 -2.85
N LEU A 104 -6.03 -15.92 -3.82
CA LEU A 104 -5.39 -14.61 -3.87
C LEU A 104 -6.47 -13.53 -3.99
N PRO A 105 -6.31 -12.38 -3.30
CA PRO A 105 -7.17 -11.23 -3.51
C PRO A 105 -7.21 -10.88 -5.00
N ALA A 106 -8.39 -10.53 -5.51
CA ALA A 106 -8.51 -10.04 -6.88
C ALA A 106 -7.66 -8.77 -7.03
N THR A 107 -6.85 -8.69 -8.09
CA THR A 107 -6.09 -7.48 -8.42
C THR A 107 -7.05 -6.46 -9.03
N THR A 108 -7.67 -5.65 -8.18
CA THR A 108 -8.60 -4.58 -8.57
C THR A 108 -7.89 -3.39 -9.23
N GLY A 109 -6.56 -3.30 -9.08
CA GLY A 109 -5.77 -2.15 -9.54
C GLY A 109 -6.05 -0.86 -8.74
N GLN A 110 -6.89 -0.94 -7.71
CA GLN A 110 -7.28 0.18 -6.87
C GLN A 110 -6.61 0.07 -5.52
N TRP A 111 -6.18 1.22 -5.01
CA TRP A 111 -5.58 1.36 -3.69
C TRP A 111 -6.65 1.70 -2.65
N SER A 112 -6.65 1.00 -1.51
CA SER A 112 -7.57 1.28 -0.40
C SER A 112 -7.10 0.68 0.93
N LEU A 113 -7.37 1.38 2.04
CA LEU A 113 -7.10 0.92 3.41
C LEU A 113 -7.69 -0.45 3.76
N ASN A 114 -8.79 -0.79 3.12
CA ASN A 114 -9.59 -1.98 3.42
C ASN A 114 -9.63 -2.96 2.24
N ASP A 115 -8.76 -2.77 1.25
CA ASP A 115 -8.62 -3.68 0.13
C ASP A 115 -7.55 -4.74 0.44
N LEU A 116 -7.91 -6.01 0.26
CA LEU A 116 -7.03 -7.14 0.55
C LEU A 116 -5.78 -7.15 -0.34
N ASN A 117 -5.90 -6.73 -1.60
CA ASN A 117 -4.77 -6.66 -2.52
C ASN A 117 -3.78 -5.55 -2.11
N THR A 118 -4.29 -4.38 -1.69
CA THR A 118 -3.47 -3.28 -1.15
C THR A 118 -2.66 -3.72 0.06
N LEU A 119 -3.29 -4.37 1.05
CA LEU A 119 -2.61 -4.86 2.25
C LEU A 119 -1.58 -5.96 1.90
N LEU A 120 -1.94 -6.87 0.99
CA LEU A 120 -1.03 -7.92 0.53
C LEU A 120 0.22 -7.32 -0.15
N ARG A 121 0.06 -6.29 -0.99
CA ARG A 121 1.18 -5.57 -1.61
C ARG A 121 2.10 -4.95 -0.57
N VAL A 122 1.56 -4.21 0.40
CA VAL A 122 2.34 -3.60 1.48
C VAL A 122 3.13 -4.65 2.27
N LEU A 123 2.51 -5.78 2.63
CA LEU A 123 3.20 -6.88 3.31
C LEU A 123 4.33 -7.47 2.44
N CYS A 124 4.08 -7.69 1.16
CA CYS A 124 5.10 -8.18 0.22
C CYS A 124 6.29 -7.22 0.07
N TYR A 125 6.07 -5.91 0.15
CA TYR A 125 7.15 -4.92 0.05
C TYR A 125 8.04 -4.86 1.29
N ARG A 126 7.50 -5.20 2.47
CA ARG A 126 8.22 -5.12 3.75
C ARG A 126 9.20 -6.24 4.02
N ASN A 127 9.16 -7.34 3.25
CA ASN A 127 10.09 -8.48 3.27
C ASN A 127 10.74 -8.81 4.63
N ASP A 128 9.99 -8.72 5.73
CA ASP A 128 10.46 -8.94 7.11
C ASP A 128 10.22 -10.42 7.49
N ASP A 129 11.00 -10.92 8.44
CA ASP A 129 10.81 -12.22 9.08
C ASP A 129 9.40 -12.40 9.64
N SER A 130 8.75 -11.33 10.13
CA SER A 130 7.35 -11.35 10.58
C SER A 130 6.39 -11.73 9.44
N VAL A 131 6.56 -11.11 8.26
CA VAL A 131 5.82 -11.40 7.03
C VAL A 131 6.09 -12.83 6.56
N SER A 132 7.36 -13.25 6.58
CA SER A 132 7.75 -14.61 6.23
C SER A 132 7.13 -15.65 7.16
N LYS A 133 7.11 -15.39 8.47
CA LYS A 133 6.43 -16.25 9.47
C LYS A 133 4.92 -16.27 9.25
N PHE A 134 4.32 -15.13 8.91
CA PHE A 134 2.90 -15.02 8.59
C PHE A 134 2.55 -15.91 7.38
N PHE A 135 3.26 -15.76 6.25
CA PHE A 135 3.00 -16.58 5.06
C PHE A 135 3.33 -18.06 5.25
N LYS A 136 4.32 -18.40 6.10
CA LYS A 136 4.64 -19.80 6.44
C LYS A 136 3.58 -20.45 7.32
N LYS A 137 3.05 -19.74 8.33
CA LYS A 137 1.97 -20.23 9.20
C LYS A 137 0.61 -20.22 8.52
N ALA A 138 0.40 -19.29 7.59
CA ALA A 138 -0.75 -19.28 6.72
C ALA A 138 -0.55 -20.30 5.59
N ASP A 139 -0.58 -21.60 5.91
CA ASP A 139 -0.55 -22.73 4.96
C ASP A 139 -1.68 -22.71 3.90
N ASN A 140 -2.51 -21.67 3.94
CA ASN A 140 -3.68 -21.46 3.13
C ASN A 140 -3.43 -20.53 1.93
N PHE A 141 -2.29 -19.83 1.83
CA PHE A 141 -1.97 -19.02 0.63
C PHE A 141 -1.25 -19.85 -0.45
N PRO A 142 -1.57 -19.64 -1.74
CA PRO A 142 -0.89 -20.34 -2.81
C PRO A 142 0.61 -20.01 -2.81
N LYS A 143 1.44 -21.04 -2.63
CA LYS A 143 2.89 -20.93 -2.71
C LYS A 143 3.32 -20.92 -4.18
N LYS A 144 3.36 -19.72 -4.79
CA LYS A 144 4.26 -19.24 -5.88
C LYS A 144 3.60 -18.21 -6.78
N ILE A 145 4.39 -17.20 -7.16
CA ILE A 145 4.38 -16.55 -8.49
C ILE A 145 5.41 -17.31 -9.33
#